data_AF-A0A6V6YXX8-F1
#
_entry.id   AF-A0A6V6YXX8-F1
#
_cell.length_a   1.000
_cell.length_b   1.000
_cell.length_c   1.000
_cell.angle_alpha   90.00
_cell.angle_beta   90.00
_cell.angle_gamma   90.00
#
_symmetry.space_group_name_H-M   'P 1'
#
loop_
_entity.id
_entity.type
_entity.pdbx_description
1 polymer ?
#
loop_
_entity_poly.entity_id
_entity_poly.type
_entity_poly.pdbx_seq_one_letter_code
_entity_poly.pdbx_strand_id
1 'polypeptide(L)'
;MTQQQIKNLEKELWDAADELRGNSKLTAGEYKDPLLGLVLLRFAQNRYEDAKINIANSLPINPRTGTQRQATKDDFAGAGAILLPEKAKYEYLAALPESEDIAEAINNAMKLIEAEYPDLAGILPKSYQEFDDKLLRDLVRVFNKDAVRYAKGDVFGRIYEFFLMKFSMQGAGAQEGGEFFTPPSLVNLIVNFIQPNHGIIHDPACGSGGMFVQTAHFIQDHENKSVNEAITVYGTELKSNNAKLAKMNLAIHGIEGKIIESNSFYTNPHNLTEKCDFVMANPPFNVDKVDAKNKFLAEDERLPFGAPLTGNGTVSNGNYLWMQYFYSYLNNTGRAGFVMASSATDAGNAEKRIRKELIETGAVECIVSVGNNFFYTRSLPCHVWFYNKGKKKENKNKILMIDARNTFRKVSTTINDFSEEQLEGLTAIMQLFRGEKPELSTNNEWFNEKFPTGKYEDVEGLCKIVDIEEVATQDYSLTPGRYVGVVVDLDMDFDYQGRMVEIHNELAILNEEANRLMQQIQSVQL
;
A
#
# COMPACT_ATOMS: atom_id res chain seq x y z
N MET A 1 -16.53 9.87 -17.21
CA MET A 1 -15.74 8.96 -18.08
C MET A 1 -16.01 7.54 -17.63
N THR A 2 -16.01 6.55 -18.52
CA THR A 2 -16.07 5.14 -18.14
C THR A 2 -14.73 4.69 -17.56
N GLN A 3 -14.69 3.62 -16.76
CA GLN A 3 -13.42 3.09 -16.23
C GLN A 3 -12.40 2.79 -17.34
N GLN A 4 -12.85 2.27 -18.49
CA GLN A 4 -11.98 2.01 -19.63
C GLN A 4 -11.40 3.29 -20.23
N GLN A 5 -12.18 4.37 -20.29
CA GLN A 5 -11.69 5.67 -20.75
C GLN A 5 -10.63 6.24 -19.80
N ILE A 6 -10.79 6.04 -18.50
CA ILE A 6 -9.82 6.47 -17.49
C ILE A 6 -8.52 5.67 -17.66
N LYS A 7 -8.58 4.34 -17.75
CA LYS A 7 -7.41 3.48 -18.00
C LYS A 7 -6.64 3.86 -19.27
N ASN A 8 -7.37 4.21 -20.34
CA ASN A 8 -6.76 4.65 -21.58
C ASN A 8 -6.06 6.01 -21.41
N LEU A 9 -6.66 6.94 -20.66
CA LEU A 9 -6.07 8.25 -20.38
C LEU A 9 -4.82 8.12 -19.49
N GLU A 10 -4.87 7.31 -18.43
CA GLU A 10 -3.72 6.98 -17.58
C GLU A 10 -2.52 6.52 -18.42
N LYS A 11 -2.78 5.56 -19.33
CA LYS A 11 -1.77 5.03 -20.24
C LYS A 11 -1.26 6.09 -21.22
N GLU A 12 -2.15 6.86 -21.86
CA GLU A 12 -1.74 7.92 -22.80
C GLU A 12 -0.85 8.96 -22.14
N LEU A 13 -1.20 9.42 -20.94
CA LEU A 13 -0.43 10.41 -20.19
C LEU A 13 0.92 9.85 -19.75
N TRP A 14 0.95 8.60 -19.27
CA TRP A 14 2.19 7.94 -18.90
C TRP A 14 3.11 7.76 -20.11
N ASP A 15 2.61 7.22 -21.21
CA ASP A 15 3.40 6.97 -22.41
C ASP A 15 4.01 8.28 -22.95
N ALA A 16 3.23 9.37 -22.97
CA ALA A 16 3.73 10.69 -23.35
C ALA A 16 4.81 11.21 -22.38
N ALA A 17 4.60 11.06 -21.07
CA ALA A 17 5.56 11.52 -20.06
C ALA A 17 6.85 10.67 -20.06
N ASP A 18 6.75 9.36 -20.27
CA ASP A 18 7.90 8.45 -20.30
C ASP A 18 8.70 8.61 -21.61
N GLU A 19 8.04 8.88 -22.74
CA GLU A 19 8.71 9.24 -24.00
C GLU A 19 9.53 10.54 -23.85
N LEU A 20 8.92 11.57 -23.25
CA LEU A 20 9.60 12.82 -22.96
C LEU A 20 10.81 12.63 -22.04
N ARG A 21 10.67 11.80 -21.00
CA ARG A 21 11.78 11.39 -20.12
C ARG A 21 12.87 10.64 -20.87
N GLY A 22 12.51 9.68 -21.71
CA GLY A 22 13.45 8.86 -22.49
C GLY A 22 14.32 9.67 -23.46
N ASN A 23 13.83 10.84 -23.87
CA ASN A 23 14.57 11.80 -24.69
C ASN A 23 15.32 12.86 -23.87
N SER A 24 15.26 12.78 -22.54
CA SER A 24 15.96 13.66 -21.60
C SER A 24 17.21 13.00 -21.00
N LYS A 25 17.96 13.74 -20.17
CA LYS A 25 19.12 13.21 -19.42
C LYS A 25 18.75 12.69 -18.02
N LEU A 26 17.47 12.76 -17.64
CA LEU A 26 17.01 12.51 -16.28
C LEU A 26 16.79 11.01 -16.03
N THR A 27 17.23 10.54 -14.87
CA THR A 27 16.83 9.22 -14.36
C THR A 27 15.36 9.22 -13.98
N ALA A 28 14.75 8.03 -13.86
CA ALA A 28 13.37 7.91 -13.41
C ALA A 28 13.16 8.47 -11.99
N GLY A 29 14.19 8.43 -11.13
CA GLY A 29 14.16 9.01 -9.79
C GLY A 29 14.11 10.55 -9.79
N GLU A 30 14.97 11.18 -10.59
CA GLU A 30 15.01 12.66 -10.73
C GLU A 30 13.75 13.19 -11.42
N TYR A 31 13.17 12.42 -12.34
CA TYR A 31 11.99 12.81 -13.08
C TYR A 31 10.68 12.68 -12.28
N LYS A 32 10.61 11.70 -11.37
CA LYS A 32 9.39 11.30 -10.66
C LYS A 32 8.76 12.44 -9.88
N ASP A 33 9.50 13.04 -8.95
CA ASP A 33 8.92 13.98 -7.99
C ASP A 33 8.40 15.24 -8.71
N PRO A 34 9.15 15.88 -9.64
CA PRO A 34 8.65 17.03 -10.40
C PRO A 34 7.46 16.69 -11.30
N LEU A 35 7.41 15.51 -11.92
CA LEU A 35 6.26 15.09 -12.72
C LEU A 35 4.99 14.96 -11.86
N LEU A 36 5.10 14.29 -10.70
CA LEU A 36 3.99 14.14 -9.76
C LEU A 36 3.53 15.49 -9.20
N GLY A 37 4.45 16.44 -9.01
CA GLY A 37 4.12 17.83 -8.70
C GLY A 37 3.25 18.50 -9.77
N LEU A 38 3.55 18.30 -11.06
CA LEU A 38 2.74 18.83 -12.16
C LEU A 38 1.34 18.20 -12.21
N VAL A 39 1.23 16.90 -11.92
CA VAL A 39 -0.06 16.21 -11.78
C VAL A 39 -0.89 16.85 -10.67
N LEU A 40 -0.29 17.11 -9.50
CA LEU A 40 -0.95 17.78 -8.38
C LEU A 40 -1.38 19.21 -8.75
N LEU A 41 -0.53 19.96 -9.45
CA LEU A 41 -0.85 21.32 -9.91
C LEU A 41 -2.04 21.32 -10.87
N ARG A 42 -2.09 20.36 -11.80
CA ARG A 42 -3.23 20.20 -12.71
C ARG A 42 -4.49 19.78 -11.96
N PHE A 43 -4.36 18.89 -10.99
CA PHE A 43 -5.47 18.48 -10.12
C PHE A 43 -6.05 19.68 -9.36
N ALA A 44 -5.19 20.51 -8.74
CA ALA A 44 -5.61 21.70 -8.02
C ALA A 44 -6.40 22.65 -8.93
N GLN A 45 -5.98 22.82 -10.18
CA GLN A 45 -6.70 23.63 -11.18
C GLN A 45 -8.09 23.05 -11.48
N ASN A 46 -8.19 21.75 -11.74
CA ASN A 46 -9.48 21.11 -12.01
C ASN A 46 -10.43 21.25 -10.81
N ARG A 47 -9.92 21.03 -9.59
CA ARG A 47 -10.69 21.16 -8.36
C ARG A 47 -11.15 22.59 -8.11
N TYR A 48 -10.30 23.57 -8.41
CA TYR A 48 -10.64 24.99 -8.35
C TYR A 48 -11.76 25.37 -9.32
N GLU A 49 -11.71 24.93 -10.59
CA GLU A 49 -12.77 25.23 -11.56
C GLU A 49 -14.10 24.56 -11.17
N ASP A 50 -14.07 23.33 -10.67
CA ASP A 50 -15.26 22.65 -10.15
C ASP A 50 -15.87 23.38 -8.95
N ALA A 51 -15.03 23.75 -7.98
CA ALA A 51 -15.46 24.51 -6.82
C ALA A 51 -16.03 25.86 -7.21
N LYS A 52 -15.39 26.58 -8.14
CA LYS A 52 -15.85 27.89 -8.63
C LYS A 52 -17.26 27.83 -9.20
N ILE A 53 -17.58 26.81 -10.00
CA ILE A 53 -18.92 26.60 -10.56
C ILE A 53 -19.93 26.31 -9.43
N ASN A 54 -19.58 25.39 -8.53
CA ASN A 54 -20.47 24.99 -7.42
C ASN A 54 -20.73 26.15 -6.44
N ILE A 55 -19.72 26.94 -6.12
CA ILE A 55 -19.81 28.11 -5.25
C ILE A 55 -20.67 29.19 -5.91
N ALA A 56 -20.44 29.49 -7.19
CA ALA A 56 -21.27 30.45 -7.92
C ALA A 56 -22.76 30.07 -7.92
N ASN A 57 -23.08 28.77 -8.00
CA ASN A 57 -24.46 28.29 -7.97
C ASN A 57 -25.07 28.25 -6.56
N SER A 58 -24.27 28.13 -5.51
CA SER A 58 -24.73 27.96 -4.12
C SER A 58 -24.72 29.26 -3.30
N LEU A 59 -23.94 30.26 -3.70
CA LEU A 59 -23.86 31.52 -2.97
C LEU A 59 -25.21 32.26 -2.98
N PRO A 60 -25.71 32.69 -1.80
CA PRO A 60 -26.99 33.37 -1.72
C PRO A 60 -26.93 34.73 -2.41
N ILE A 61 -28.00 35.07 -3.11
CA ILE A 61 -28.20 36.40 -3.68
C ILE A 61 -28.57 37.35 -2.54
N ASN A 62 -27.87 38.48 -2.43
CA ASN A 62 -28.19 39.48 -1.42
C ASN A 62 -29.60 40.05 -1.71
N PRO A 63 -30.56 39.94 -0.78
CA PRO A 63 -31.95 40.34 -1.03
C PRO A 63 -32.12 41.85 -1.23
N ARG A 64 -31.15 42.67 -0.80
CA ARG A 64 -31.18 44.13 -0.92
C ARG A 64 -30.52 44.64 -2.20
N THR A 65 -29.45 43.99 -2.65
CA THR A 65 -28.68 44.44 -3.84
C THR A 65 -28.92 43.60 -5.08
N GLY A 66 -29.54 42.42 -4.96
CA GLY A 66 -29.75 41.49 -6.07
C GLY A 66 -28.47 40.85 -6.61
N THR A 67 -27.34 41.05 -5.95
CA THR A 67 -26.02 40.57 -6.38
C THR A 67 -25.52 39.45 -5.49
N GLN A 68 -24.80 38.48 -6.07
CA GLN A 68 -24.01 37.52 -5.31
C GLN A 68 -22.71 38.17 -4.83
N ARG A 69 -22.25 37.82 -3.63
CA ARG A 69 -20.92 38.23 -3.16
C ARG A 69 -19.84 37.46 -3.92
N GLN A 70 -18.61 37.99 -3.92
CA GLN A 70 -17.47 37.24 -4.40
C GLN A 70 -17.20 36.02 -3.50
N ALA A 71 -16.72 34.95 -4.10
CA ALA A 71 -16.24 33.77 -3.40
C ALA A 71 -14.98 34.13 -2.58
N THR A 72 -14.93 33.62 -1.36
CA THR A 72 -13.86 33.80 -0.39
C THR A 72 -13.02 32.52 -0.28
N LYS A 73 -11.87 32.58 0.38
CA LYS A 73 -11.03 31.40 0.64
C LYS A 73 -11.81 30.30 1.37
N ASP A 74 -12.65 30.67 2.34
CA ASP A 74 -13.44 29.71 3.13
C ASP A 74 -14.48 28.98 2.27
N ASP A 75 -15.03 29.62 1.24
CA ASP A 75 -15.97 28.97 0.32
C ASP A 75 -15.25 27.88 -0.50
N PHE A 76 -14.03 28.15 -0.96
CA PHE A 76 -13.22 27.16 -1.67
C PHE A 76 -12.78 26.04 -0.74
N ALA A 77 -12.33 26.35 0.48
CA ALA A 77 -11.96 25.36 1.48
C ALA A 77 -13.15 24.44 1.82
N GLY A 78 -14.34 24.99 2.03
CA GLY A 78 -15.57 24.22 2.26
C GLY A 78 -16.00 23.34 1.08
N ALA A 79 -15.58 23.69 -0.14
CA ALA A 79 -15.75 22.86 -1.33
C ALA A 79 -14.62 21.84 -1.54
N GLY A 80 -13.63 21.79 -0.65
CA GLY A 80 -12.44 20.94 -0.76
C GLY A 80 -11.50 21.38 -1.89
N ALA A 81 -11.36 22.68 -2.11
CA ALA A 81 -10.53 23.27 -3.16
C ALA A 81 -9.70 24.44 -2.62
N ILE A 82 -8.62 24.77 -3.34
CA ILE A 82 -7.78 25.94 -3.04
C ILE A 82 -8.27 27.11 -3.90
N LEU A 83 -8.43 28.29 -3.31
CA LEU A 83 -8.56 29.52 -4.10
C LEU A 83 -7.22 29.79 -4.78
N LEU A 84 -7.07 29.30 -6.01
CA LEU A 84 -5.78 29.34 -6.70
C LEU A 84 -5.35 30.77 -7.03
N PRO A 85 -4.15 31.19 -6.58
CA PRO A 85 -3.53 32.43 -7.02
C PRO A 85 -3.31 32.43 -8.53
N GLU A 86 -3.42 33.60 -9.18
CA GLU A 86 -3.32 33.72 -10.64
C GLU A 86 -2.06 33.06 -11.22
N LYS A 87 -0.90 33.30 -10.60
CA LYS A 87 0.39 32.75 -11.02
C LYS A 87 0.56 31.26 -10.72
N ALA A 88 -0.38 30.65 -9.99
CA ALA A 88 -0.42 29.22 -9.72
C ALA A 88 -1.45 28.48 -10.60
N LYS A 89 -2.23 29.21 -11.41
CA LYS A 89 -3.19 28.58 -12.33
C LYS A 89 -2.45 27.85 -13.44
N TYR A 90 -2.93 26.66 -13.77
CA TYR A 90 -2.31 25.84 -14.79
C TYR A 90 -2.33 26.52 -16.17
N GLU A 91 -3.42 27.20 -16.48
CA GLU A 91 -3.61 27.93 -17.74
C GLU A 91 -2.65 29.12 -17.87
N TYR A 92 -2.30 29.79 -16.76
CA TYR A 92 -1.27 30.83 -16.76
C TYR A 92 0.08 30.24 -17.18
N LEU A 93 0.47 29.12 -16.57
CA LEU A 93 1.74 28.45 -16.89
C LEU A 93 1.78 27.93 -18.32
N ALA A 94 0.68 27.34 -18.80
CA ALA A 94 0.58 26.85 -20.16
C ALA A 94 0.59 27.95 -21.24
N ALA A 95 0.24 29.19 -20.87
CA ALA A 95 0.22 30.35 -21.76
C ALA A 95 1.49 31.22 -21.64
N LEU A 96 2.48 30.82 -20.84
CA LEU A 96 3.71 31.59 -20.67
C LEU A 96 4.47 31.73 -22.00
N PRO A 97 4.91 32.95 -22.37
CA PRO A 97 5.78 33.16 -23.52
C PRO A 97 7.08 32.35 -23.43
N GLU A 98 7.70 32.01 -24.57
CA GLU A 98 8.99 31.31 -24.60
C GLU A 98 10.15 32.14 -24.02
N SER A 99 10.00 33.46 -23.94
CA SER A 99 10.99 34.34 -23.30
C SER A 99 11.00 34.26 -21.77
N GLU A 100 9.94 33.72 -21.15
CA GLU A 100 9.81 33.61 -19.70
C GLU A 100 10.35 32.26 -19.21
N ASP A 101 10.98 32.26 -18.03
CA ASP A 101 11.51 31.05 -17.40
C ASP A 101 10.37 30.19 -16.84
N ILE A 102 10.04 29.10 -17.53
CA ILE A 102 8.97 28.19 -17.14
C ILE A 102 9.28 27.46 -15.83
N ALA A 103 10.56 27.13 -15.57
CA ALA A 103 10.97 26.43 -14.37
C ALA A 103 10.76 27.31 -13.13
N GLU A 104 11.17 28.58 -13.20
CA GLU A 104 10.94 29.52 -12.11
C GLU A 104 9.45 29.83 -11.92
N ALA A 105 8.68 29.91 -13.00
CA ALA A 105 7.24 30.10 -12.92
C ALA A 105 6.54 28.93 -12.21
N ILE A 106 6.87 27.68 -12.54
CA ILE A 106 6.34 26.49 -11.88
C ILE A 106 6.77 26.46 -10.41
N ASN A 107 8.04 26.73 -10.11
CA ASN A 107 8.52 26.82 -8.72
C ASN A 107 7.74 27.85 -7.90
N ASN A 108 7.47 29.01 -8.49
CA ASN A 108 6.66 30.05 -7.86
C ASN A 108 5.20 29.59 -7.66
N ALA A 109 4.61 28.89 -8.62
CA ALA A 109 3.27 28.30 -8.47
C ALA A 109 3.20 27.34 -7.28
N MET A 110 4.20 26.46 -7.12
CA MET A 110 4.27 25.54 -5.98
C MET A 110 4.38 26.29 -4.65
N LYS A 111 5.26 27.30 -4.55
CA LYS A 111 5.40 28.16 -3.36
C LYS A 111 4.07 28.85 -2.99
N LEU A 112 3.33 29.32 -3.98
CA LEU A 112 2.04 29.97 -3.78
C LEU A 112 0.98 28.99 -3.26
N ILE A 113 0.95 27.76 -3.76
CA ILE A 113 0.03 26.71 -3.26
C ILE A 113 0.36 26.34 -1.81
N GLU A 114 1.64 26.14 -1.49
CA GLU A 114 2.07 25.83 -0.12
C GLU A 114 1.70 26.95 0.87
N ALA A 115 1.74 28.22 0.44
CA ALA A 115 1.34 29.35 1.28
C ALA A 115 -0.17 29.39 1.56
N GLU A 116 -0.99 28.84 0.65
CA GLU A 116 -2.44 28.74 0.81
C GLU A 116 -2.87 27.49 1.58
N TYR A 117 -2.03 26.44 1.61
CA TYR A 117 -2.37 25.16 2.24
C TYR A 117 -1.23 24.66 3.16
N PRO A 118 -1.32 24.94 4.48
CA PRO A 118 -0.25 24.63 5.44
C PRO A 118 0.20 23.17 5.48
N ASP A 119 -0.68 22.20 5.20
CA ASP A 119 -0.32 20.78 5.21
C ASP A 119 0.61 20.38 4.05
N LEU A 120 0.66 21.20 2.99
CA LEU A 120 1.59 21.05 1.87
C LEU A 120 2.87 21.88 2.06
N ALA A 121 3.03 22.61 3.15
CA ALA A 121 4.23 23.43 3.38
C ALA A 121 5.52 22.60 3.31
N GLY A 122 6.42 22.96 2.39
CA GLY A 122 7.68 22.25 2.19
C GLY A 122 7.56 20.87 1.50
N ILE A 123 6.37 20.52 1.00
CA ILE A 123 6.08 19.20 0.42
C ILE A 123 6.25 19.22 -1.11
N LEU A 124 5.82 20.28 -1.79
CA LEU A 124 5.79 20.34 -3.24
C LEU A 124 7.21 20.47 -3.84
N PRO A 125 7.51 19.78 -4.95
CA PRO A 125 8.81 19.85 -5.61
C PRO A 125 9.07 21.25 -6.15
N LYS A 126 10.32 21.72 -6.01
CA LYS A 126 10.74 23.07 -6.40
C LYS A 126 12.11 23.08 -7.12
N SER A 127 12.48 21.94 -7.72
CA SER A 127 13.75 21.74 -8.43
C SER A 127 13.56 21.66 -9.96
N TYR A 128 12.56 22.37 -10.50
CA TYR A 128 12.26 22.31 -11.93
C TYR A 128 13.39 22.86 -12.82
N GLN A 129 14.36 23.60 -12.28
CA GLN A 129 15.55 24.04 -13.03
C GLN A 129 16.44 22.89 -13.51
N GLU A 130 16.27 21.68 -12.97
CA GLU A 130 16.98 20.48 -13.43
C GLU A 130 16.46 19.96 -14.78
N PHE A 131 15.27 20.41 -15.20
CA PHE A 131 14.65 20.02 -16.46
C PHE A 131 15.00 21.05 -17.54
N ASP A 132 15.14 20.60 -18.78
CA ASP A 132 15.23 21.52 -19.90
C ASP A 132 13.88 22.24 -20.15
N ASP A 133 13.95 23.51 -20.59
CA ASP A 133 12.77 24.36 -20.80
C ASP A 133 11.77 23.72 -21.78
N LYS A 134 12.27 23.10 -22.86
CA LYS A 134 11.44 22.43 -23.85
C LYS A 134 10.66 21.26 -23.23
N LEU A 135 11.34 20.40 -22.48
CA LEU A 135 10.73 19.27 -21.77
C LEU A 135 9.64 19.75 -20.82
N LEU A 136 9.88 20.80 -20.03
CA LEU A 136 8.86 21.34 -19.13
C LEU A 136 7.64 21.85 -19.87
N ARG A 137 7.82 22.60 -20.96
CA ARG A 137 6.70 23.11 -21.77
C ARG A 137 5.90 21.96 -22.40
N ASP A 138 6.60 20.94 -22.90
CA ASP A 138 5.96 19.77 -23.48
C ASP A 138 5.15 19.01 -22.41
N LEU A 139 5.68 18.83 -21.19
CA LEU A 139 4.95 18.24 -20.08
C LEU A 139 3.74 19.07 -19.67
N VAL A 140 3.92 20.38 -19.53
CA VAL A 140 2.81 21.28 -19.22
C VAL A 140 1.70 21.14 -20.26
N ARG A 141 2.06 21.07 -21.55
CA ARG A 141 1.10 20.87 -22.65
C ARG A 141 0.41 19.51 -22.60
N VAL A 142 1.12 18.42 -22.27
CA VAL A 142 0.54 17.07 -22.13
C VAL A 142 -0.61 17.07 -21.12
N PHE A 143 -0.39 17.64 -19.93
CA PHE A 143 -1.42 17.71 -18.89
C PHE A 143 -2.44 18.83 -19.11
N ASN A 144 -2.24 19.71 -20.10
CA ASN A 144 -3.22 20.74 -20.49
C ASN A 144 -4.14 20.31 -21.65
N LYS A 145 -4.10 19.03 -22.09
CA LYS A 145 -5.02 18.50 -23.09
C LYS A 145 -6.47 18.56 -22.58
N ASP A 146 -7.43 18.76 -23.48
CA ASP A 146 -8.86 18.85 -23.13
C ASP A 146 -9.39 17.62 -22.37
N ALA A 147 -8.90 16.43 -22.69
CA ALA A 147 -9.25 15.21 -21.97
C ALA A 147 -8.90 15.28 -20.47
N VAL A 148 -7.82 15.97 -20.11
CA VAL A 148 -7.39 16.20 -18.72
C VAL A 148 -8.12 17.41 -18.13
N ARG A 149 -8.30 18.48 -18.91
CA ARG A 149 -8.99 19.70 -18.45
C ARG A 149 -10.42 19.46 -18.03
N TYR A 150 -11.13 18.59 -18.74
CA TYR A 150 -12.53 18.28 -18.47
C TYR A 150 -12.72 16.95 -17.74
N ALA A 151 -11.64 16.31 -17.28
CA ALA A 151 -11.73 15.16 -16.39
C ALA A 151 -12.45 15.55 -15.08
N LYS A 152 -13.41 14.73 -14.66
CA LYS A 152 -14.24 14.90 -13.46
C LYS A 152 -14.16 13.67 -12.58
N GLY A 153 -14.44 13.84 -11.29
CA GLY A 153 -14.36 12.77 -10.30
C GLY A 153 -12.90 12.43 -9.96
N ASP A 154 -12.66 11.22 -9.49
CA ASP A 154 -11.34 10.77 -8.99
C ASP A 154 -10.37 10.35 -10.11
N VAL A 155 -10.39 11.04 -11.25
CA VAL A 155 -9.49 10.72 -12.37
C VAL A 155 -8.04 11.04 -12.02
N PHE A 156 -7.79 12.15 -11.32
CA PHE A 156 -6.44 12.56 -10.96
C PHE A 156 -5.82 11.71 -9.87
N GLY A 157 -6.61 11.25 -8.88
CA GLY A 157 -6.14 10.28 -7.90
C GLY A 157 -5.68 8.99 -8.58
N ARG A 158 -6.49 8.46 -9.49
CA ARG A 158 -6.12 7.28 -10.29
C ARG A 158 -4.90 7.49 -11.18
N ILE A 159 -4.77 8.65 -11.85
CA ILE A 159 -3.56 9.00 -12.63
C ILE A 159 -2.33 9.04 -11.71
N TYR A 160 -2.45 9.67 -10.54
CA TYR A 160 -1.35 9.78 -9.58
C TYR A 160 -0.90 8.41 -9.06
N GLU A 161 -1.83 7.55 -8.67
CA GLU A 161 -1.55 6.16 -8.25
C GLU A 161 -0.96 5.33 -9.38
N PHE A 162 -1.47 5.48 -10.61
CA PHE A 162 -0.91 4.80 -11.79
C PHE A 162 0.54 5.22 -12.04
N PHE A 163 0.85 6.51 -11.94
CA PHE A 163 2.21 7.03 -12.12
C PHE A 163 3.12 6.53 -11.00
N LEU A 164 2.68 6.56 -9.74
CA LEU A 164 3.43 6.00 -8.61
C LEU A 164 3.74 4.52 -8.81
N MET A 165 2.74 3.72 -9.22
CA MET A 165 2.91 2.31 -9.55
C MET A 165 3.95 2.14 -10.66
N LYS A 166 3.84 2.88 -11.77
CA LYS A 166 4.77 2.78 -12.90
C LYS A 166 6.20 3.16 -12.53
N PHE A 167 6.38 4.23 -11.76
CA PHE A 167 7.69 4.61 -11.23
C PHE A 167 8.25 3.54 -10.29
N SER A 168 7.42 2.94 -9.43
CA SER A 168 7.83 1.81 -8.59
C SER A 168 8.27 0.62 -9.43
N MET A 169 7.57 0.30 -10.52
CA MET A 169 7.95 -0.77 -11.46
C MET A 169 9.28 -0.49 -12.16
N GLN A 170 9.58 0.78 -12.45
CA GLN A 170 10.87 1.22 -13.01
C GLN A 170 12.01 1.29 -11.96
N GLY A 171 11.75 0.95 -10.69
CA GLY A 171 12.71 1.06 -9.60
C GLY A 171 12.97 2.50 -9.12
N ALA A 172 12.19 3.48 -9.59
CA ALA A 172 12.34 4.88 -9.20
C ALA A 172 11.81 5.12 -7.77
N GLY A 173 12.73 5.12 -6.80
CA GLY A 173 12.40 5.12 -5.38
C GLY A 173 12.55 3.75 -4.71
N ALA A 174 13.01 2.73 -5.44
CA ALA A 174 13.45 1.49 -4.86
C ALA A 174 14.79 1.72 -4.12
N GLN A 175 14.72 1.86 -2.80
CA GLN A 175 15.81 1.42 -1.95
C GLN A 175 15.49 0.00 -1.46
N GLU A 176 16.55 -0.75 -1.20
CA GLU A 176 16.58 -2.18 -0.84
C GLU A 176 15.36 -2.62 -0.01
N GLY A 177 14.48 -3.49 -0.55
CA GLY A 177 13.48 -4.20 0.26
C GLY A 177 12.05 -4.30 -0.29
N GLY A 178 11.66 -3.57 -1.34
CA GLY A 178 10.27 -3.58 -1.84
C GLY A 178 9.30 -2.73 -1.00
N GLU A 179 9.84 -1.72 -0.30
CA GLU A 179 9.22 -1.03 0.84
C GLU A 179 8.53 0.29 0.47
N PHE A 180 8.48 0.65 -0.81
CA PHE A 180 8.03 1.98 -1.25
C PHE A 180 6.55 2.03 -1.65
N PHE A 181 6.05 0.98 -2.31
CA PHE A 181 4.69 0.93 -2.86
C PHE A 181 4.16 -0.50 -2.78
N THR A 182 3.08 -0.68 -2.05
CA THR A 182 2.40 -1.98 -1.98
C THR A 182 1.52 -2.17 -3.22
N PRO A 183 1.65 -3.29 -3.95
CA PRO A 183 0.80 -3.58 -5.10
C PRO A 183 -0.70 -3.50 -4.74
N PRO A 184 -1.55 -2.86 -5.57
CA PRO A 184 -2.98 -2.70 -5.29
C PRO A 184 -3.68 -4.03 -5.01
N SER A 185 -3.26 -5.13 -5.64
CA SER A 185 -3.78 -6.48 -5.37
C SER A 185 -3.69 -6.88 -3.90
N LEU A 186 -2.55 -6.62 -3.25
CA LEU A 186 -2.34 -6.95 -1.83
C LEU A 186 -3.06 -5.95 -0.91
N VAL A 187 -3.06 -4.67 -1.28
CA VAL A 187 -3.79 -3.64 -0.54
C VAL A 187 -5.29 -3.95 -0.53
N ASN A 188 -5.86 -4.30 -1.68
CA ASN A 188 -7.27 -4.62 -1.83
C ASN A 188 -7.63 -5.88 -1.03
N LEU A 189 -6.78 -6.91 -1.01
CA LEU A 189 -6.98 -8.06 -0.13
C LEU A 189 -7.06 -7.64 1.34
N ILE A 190 -6.13 -6.78 1.79
CA ILE A 190 -6.12 -6.27 3.17
C ILE A 190 -7.42 -5.50 3.48
N VAL A 191 -7.76 -4.53 2.64
CA VAL A 191 -8.93 -3.65 2.82
C VAL A 191 -10.23 -4.46 2.84
N ASN A 192 -10.41 -5.40 1.92
CA ASN A 192 -11.61 -6.25 1.86
C ASN A 192 -11.73 -7.18 3.09
N PHE A 193 -10.62 -7.62 3.65
CA PHE A 193 -10.64 -8.51 4.82
C PHE A 193 -10.85 -7.73 6.13
N ILE A 194 -10.24 -6.56 6.30
CA ILE A 194 -10.41 -5.77 7.53
C ILE A 194 -11.63 -4.85 7.50
N GLN A 195 -12.16 -4.52 6.32
CA GLN A 195 -13.33 -3.66 6.09
C GLN A 195 -13.28 -2.36 6.91
N PRO A 196 -12.33 -1.46 6.60
CA PRO A 196 -12.07 -0.26 7.38
C PRO A 196 -13.12 0.83 7.09
N ASN A 197 -14.24 0.81 7.81
CA ASN A 197 -15.39 1.69 7.55
C ASN A 197 -15.68 2.75 8.63
N HIS A 198 -14.85 2.85 9.66
CA HIS A 198 -15.01 3.86 10.70
C HIS A 198 -13.73 4.17 11.47
N GLY A 199 -13.72 5.31 12.16
CA GLY A 199 -12.80 5.59 13.26
C GLY A 199 -11.35 5.83 12.82
N ILE A 200 -10.41 5.37 13.65
CA ILE A 200 -8.98 5.67 13.49
C ILE A 200 -8.29 4.56 12.70
N ILE A 201 -7.65 4.96 11.60
CA ILE A 201 -6.81 4.08 10.78
C ILE A 201 -5.35 4.48 10.93
N HIS A 202 -4.49 3.52 11.23
CA HIS A 202 -3.06 3.77 11.39
C HIS A 202 -2.19 2.86 10.53
N ASP A 203 -1.21 3.45 9.84
CA ASP A 203 -0.12 2.76 9.18
C ASP A 203 1.23 3.30 9.70
N PRO A 204 1.96 2.56 10.57
CA PRO A 204 3.22 3.03 11.13
C PRO A 204 4.41 2.87 10.17
N ALA A 205 4.20 2.46 8.91
CA ALA A 205 5.21 2.35 7.86
C ALA A 205 4.57 2.69 6.50
N CYS A 206 3.98 3.89 6.39
CA CYS A 206 2.95 4.16 5.39
C CYS A 206 3.43 4.36 3.95
N GLY A 207 4.74 4.47 3.70
CA GLY A 207 5.28 4.63 2.35
C GLY A 207 4.67 5.85 1.65
N SER A 208 4.09 5.64 0.46
CA SER A 208 3.37 6.66 -0.33
C SER A 208 1.90 6.87 0.07
N GLY A 209 1.41 6.22 1.14
CA GLY A 209 0.03 6.36 1.61
C GLY A 209 -1.03 5.59 0.82
N GLY A 210 -0.64 4.66 -0.05
CA GLY A 210 -1.58 3.91 -0.91
C GLY A 210 -2.63 3.09 -0.15
N MET A 211 -2.30 2.61 1.05
CA MET A 211 -3.26 1.92 1.94
C MET A 211 -4.46 2.80 2.32
N PHE A 212 -4.21 4.09 2.58
CA PHE A 212 -5.26 5.06 2.93
C PHE A 212 -6.15 5.39 1.73
N VAL A 213 -5.54 5.49 0.54
CA VAL A 213 -6.28 5.73 -0.71
C VAL A 213 -7.27 4.60 -1.00
N GLN A 214 -6.81 3.34 -0.95
CA GLN A 214 -7.71 2.20 -1.19
C GLN A 214 -8.79 2.07 -0.12
N THR A 215 -8.50 2.49 1.10
CA THR A 215 -9.53 2.57 2.15
C THR A 215 -10.58 3.64 1.83
N ALA A 216 -10.17 4.79 1.31
CA ALA A 216 -11.11 5.82 0.88
C ALA A 216 -12.02 5.33 -0.25
N HIS A 217 -11.48 4.59 -1.23
CA HIS A 217 -12.27 3.93 -2.28
C HIS A 217 -13.26 2.92 -1.69
N PHE A 218 -12.81 2.07 -0.76
CA PHE A 218 -13.70 1.12 -0.08
C PHE A 218 -14.88 1.81 0.62
N ILE A 219 -14.64 2.92 1.34
CA ILE A 219 -15.72 3.67 2.00
C ILE A 219 -16.68 4.27 0.97
N GLN A 220 -16.16 4.83 -0.13
CA GLN A 220 -16.99 5.41 -1.19
C GLN A 220 -17.89 4.36 -1.87
N ASP A 221 -17.38 3.14 -2.03
CA ASP A 221 -18.08 2.07 -2.74
C ASP A 221 -19.06 1.30 -1.85
N HIS A 222 -18.80 1.21 -0.53
CA HIS A 222 -19.57 0.37 0.39
C HIS A 222 -20.35 1.11 1.48
N GLU A 223 -20.04 2.39 1.76
CA GLU A 223 -20.64 3.12 2.87
C GLU A 223 -21.44 4.34 2.38
N ASN A 224 -22.56 4.62 3.05
CA ASN A 224 -23.36 5.82 2.78
C ASN A 224 -22.85 7.05 3.57
N LYS A 225 -21.53 7.26 3.59
CA LYS A 225 -20.86 8.36 4.29
C LYS A 225 -19.74 8.94 3.44
N SER A 226 -19.41 10.20 3.65
CA SER A 226 -18.17 10.74 3.08
C SER A 226 -16.96 10.13 3.81
N VAL A 227 -15.82 10.05 3.11
CA VAL A 227 -14.58 9.47 3.64
C VAL A 227 -14.17 10.12 4.97
N ASN A 228 -14.18 11.46 5.04
CA ASN A 228 -13.72 12.19 6.23
C ASN A 228 -14.75 12.20 7.37
N GLU A 229 -16.03 11.88 7.10
CA GLU A 229 -17.00 11.59 8.16
C GLU A 229 -16.81 10.18 8.75
N ALA A 230 -16.34 9.24 7.92
CA ALA A 230 -16.16 7.86 8.34
C ALA A 230 -14.86 7.67 9.13
N ILE A 231 -13.73 8.22 8.64
CA ILE A 231 -12.40 7.86 9.12
C ILE A 231 -11.46 9.05 9.31
N THR A 232 -10.42 8.84 10.12
CA THR A 232 -9.24 9.71 10.18
C THR A 232 -7.98 8.86 10.10
N VAL A 233 -7.06 9.23 9.20
CA VAL A 233 -5.85 8.43 8.95
C VAL A 233 -4.60 9.01 9.62
N TYR A 234 -3.74 8.13 10.12
CA TYR A 234 -2.46 8.48 10.73
C TYR A 234 -1.36 7.61 10.13
N GLY A 235 -0.29 8.25 9.64
CA GLY A 235 0.83 7.56 8.99
C GLY A 235 2.17 7.94 9.61
N THR A 236 3.05 6.96 9.79
CA THR A 236 4.47 7.22 10.11
C THR A 236 5.34 6.69 8.97
N GLU A 237 6.30 7.50 8.53
CA GLU A 237 7.21 7.13 7.45
C GLU A 237 8.64 7.59 7.78
N LEU A 238 9.63 6.74 7.55
CA LEU A 238 11.03 7.05 7.88
C LEU A 238 11.67 8.00 6.87
N LYS A 239 11.36 7.87 5.58
CA LYS A 239 12.02 8.58 4.50
C LYS A 239 11.24 9.84 4.12
N SER A 240 11.91 11.00 4.17
CA SER A 240 11.31 12.30 3.84
C SER A 240 10.61 12.33 2.49
N ASN A 241 11.21 11.77 1.43
CA ASN A 241 10.58 11.73 0.10
C ASN A 241 9.27 10.92 0.11
N ASN A 242 9.23 9.77 0.79
CA ASN A 242 8.00 8.95 0.89
C ASN A 242 6.93 9.70 1.69
N ALA A 243 7.31 10.33 2.81
CA ALA A 243 6.40 11.13 3.63
C ALA A 243 5.78 12.28 2.83
N LYS A 244 6.55 12.95 1.95
CA LYS A 244 6.05 13.98 1.03
C LYS A 244 5.05 13.40 0.03
N LEU A 245 5.37 12.26 -0.58
CA LEU A 245 4.47 11.58 -1.52
C LEU A 245 3.15 11.17 -0.86
N ALA A 246 3.19 10.63 0.37
CA ALA A 246 2.00 10.30 1.13
C ALA A 246 1.13 11.52 1.41
N LYS A 247 1.73 12.65 1.82
CA LYS A 247 0.99 13.91 2.05
C LYS A 247 0.34 14.42 0.76
N MET A 248 1.06 14.40 -0.36
CA MET A 248 0.48 14.74 -1.66
C MET A 248 -0.65 13.78 -2.06
N ASN A 249 -0.49 12.49 -1.76
CA ASN A 249 -1.49 11.48 -2.09
C ASN A 249 -2.80 11.69 -1.32
N LEU A 250 -2.71 11.95 0.00
CA LEU A 250 -3.88 12.32 0.81
C LEU A 250 -4.55 13.60 0.30
N ALA A 251 -3.76 14.62 -0.07
CA ALA A 251 -4.30 15.87 -0.60
C ALA A 251 -5.04 15.69 -1.93
N ILE A 252 -4.50 14.87 -2.85
CA ILE A 252 -5.13 14.59 -4.14
C ILE A 252 -6.46 13.83 -3.96
N HIS A 253 -6.51 12.91 -3.02
CA HIS A 253 -7.73 12.12 -2.74
C HIS A 253 -8.67 12.82 -1.74
N GLY A 254 -8.30 13.99 -1.20
CA GLY A 254 -9.10 14.74 -0.23
C GLY A 254 -9.29 14.02 1.11
N ILE A 255 -8.33 13.19 1.52
CA ILE A 255 -8.39 12.38 2.73
C ILE A 255 -7.81 13.16 3.90
N GLU A 256 -8.58 13.29 4.99
CA GLU A 256 -8.12 13.91 6.23
C GLU A 256 -7.21 12.97 7.02
N GLY A 257 -6.00 13.44 7.33
CA GLY A 257 -5.07 12.67 8.13
C GLY A 257 -3.74 13.36 8.40
N LYS A 258 -2.90 12.68 9.18
CA LYS A 258 -1.59 13.19 9.60
C LYS A 258 -0.48 12.20 9.28
N ILE A 259 0.46 12.63 8.44
CA ILE A 259 1.69 11.89 8.15
C ILE A 259 2.87 12.55 8.89
N ILE A 260 3.59 11.77 9.69
CA ILE A 260 4.79 12.23 10.41
C ILE A 260 6.02 11.49 9.88
N GLU A 261 7.05 12.25 9.51
CA GLU A 261 8.38 11.72 9.18
C GLU A 261 9.07 11.31 10.49
N SER A 262 9.21 10.02 10.75
CA SER A 262 9.86 9.50 11.96
C SER A 262 10.26 8.02 11.84
N ASN A 263 11.16 7.56 12.71
CA ASN A 263 11.52 6.15 12.81
C ASN A 263 10.62 5.43 13.83
N SER A 264 9.73 4.58 13.35
CA SER A 264 8.77 3.84 14.19
C SER A 264 9.43 2.88 15.18
N PHE A 265 10.68 2.45 14.98
CA PHE A 265 11.40 1.62 15.97
C PHE A 265 11.83 2.41 17.21
N TYR A 266 11.98 3.73 17.11
CA TYR A 266 12.51 4.57 18.19
C TYR A 266 11.56 5.71 18.58
N THR A 267 10.34 5.72 18.02
CA THR A 267 9.32 6.72 18.30
C THR A 267 7.91 6.15 18.15
N ASN A 268 6.95 6.77 18.84
CA ASN A 268 5.51 6.58 18.65
C ASN A 268 4.84 7.96 18.50
N PRO A 269 5.02 8.64 17.34
CA PRO A 269 4.77 10.07 17.24
C PRO A 269 3.29 10.46 17.30
N HIS A 270 2.38 9.51 17.04
CA HIS A 270 0.93 9.74 17.11
C HIS A 270 0.32 9.32 18.45
N ASN A 271 1.05 8.58 19.29
CA ASN A 271 0.58 8.08 20.58
C ASN A 271 -0.77 7.32 20.49
N LEU A 272 -0.84 6.36 19.57
CA LEU A 272 -2.08 5.63 19.20
C LEU A 272 -2.21 4.23 19.79
N THR A 273 -1.39 3.88 20.78
CA THR A 273 -1.46 2.56 21.46
C THR A 273 -2.87 2.33 22.01
N GLU A 274 -3.45 1.16 21.70
CA GLU A 274 -4.81 0.73 22.04
C GLU A 274 -5.97 1.62 21.54
N LYS A 275 -5.74 2.50 20.55
CA LYS A 275 -6.75 3.47 20.07
C LYS A 275 -7.29 3.17 18.68
N CYS A 276 -6.57 2.41 17.86
CA CYS A 276 -6.91 2.24 16.45
C CYS A 276 -8.04 1.23 16.26
N ASP A 277 -9.03 1.59 15.45
CA ASP A 277 -10.05 0.68 14.93
C ASP A 277 -9.43 -0.21 13.84
N PHE A 278 -8.55 0.37 13.03
CA PHE A 278 -7.87 -0.34 11.96
C PHE A 278 -6.37 -0.07 11.92
N VAL A 279 -5.59 -1.12 11.69
CA VAL A 279 -4.16 -1.01 11.38
C VAL A 279 -3.86 -1.75 10.10
N MET A 280 -3.15 -1.11 9.18
CA MET A 280 -2.76 -1.74 7.94
C MET A 280 -1.36 -1.32 7.55
N ALA A 281 -0.57 -2.24 6.99
CA ALA A 281 0.82 -1.94 6.67
C ALA A 281 1.44 -2.97 5.71
N ASN A 282 2.48 -2.52 5.02
CA ASN A 282 3.49 -3.37 4.39
C ASN A 282 4.86 -2.84 4.84
N PRO A 283 5.29 -3.15 6.07
CA PRO A 283 6.50 -2.57 6.62
C PRO A 283 7.75 -3.15 5.94
N PRO A 284 8.92 -2.52 6.12
CA PRO A 284 10.19 -3.09 5.68
C PRO A 284 10.43 -4.48 6.28
N PHE A 285 10.73 -5.46 5.43
CA PHE A 285 10.91 -6.86 5.86
C PHE A 285 12.34 -7.12 6.33
N ASN A 286 12.45 -7.95 7.37
CA ASN A 286 13.74 -8.46 7.86
C ASN A 286 14.75 -7.36 8.21
N VAL A 287 14.26 -6.20 8.69
CA VAL A 287 15.13 -5.10 9.12
C VAL A 287 16.09 -5.63 10.19
N ASP A 288 17.37 -5.58 9.90
CA ASP A 288 18.42 -6.02 10.82
C ASP A 288 18.95 -4.84 11.65
N LYS A 289 19.76 -5.17 12.65
CA LYS A 289 20.52 -4.19 13.45
C LYS A 289 19.67 -3.10 14.10
N VAL A 290 18.42 -3.40 14.45
CA VAL A 290 17.63 -2.51 15.30
C VAL A 290 18.28 -2.50 16.68
N ASP A 291 18.63 -1.31 17.17
CA ASP A 291 19.40 -1.13 18.41
C ASP A 291 18.54 -1.51 19.61
N ALA A 292 18.85 -2.66 20.20
CA ALA A 292 18.11 -3.17 21.33
C ALA A 292 18.44 -2.46 22.66
N LYS A 293 19.52 -1.65 22.67
CA LYS A 293 19.92 -0.84 23.83
C LYS A 293 19.28 0.55 23.81
N ASN A 294 18.58 0.90 22.73
CA ASN A 294 17.85 2.15 22.68
C ASN A 294 16.80 2.17 23.79
N LYS A 295 16.86 3.21 24.64
CA LYS A 295 15.97 3.35 25.79
C LYS A 295 14.50 3.33 25.40
N PHE A 296 14.15 3.92 24.25
CA PHE A 296 12.79 3.93 23.75
C PHE A 296 12.28 2.51 23.52
N LEU A 297 13.06 1.66 22.85
CA LEU A 297 12.67 0.28 22.56
C LEU A 297 12.50 -0.56 23.83
N ALA A 298 13.36 -0.35 24.83
CA ALA A 298 13.30 -1.09 26.09
C ALA A 298 12.07 -0.76 26.94
N GLU A 299 11.53 0.45 26.80
CA GLU A 299 10.36 0.96 27.53
C GLU A 299 9.11 1.05 26.64
N ASP A 300 9.16 0.49 25.43
CA ASP A 300 8.09 0.62 24.44
C ASP A 300 6.87 -0.22 24.83
N GLU A 301 5.79 0.45 25.22
CA GLU A 301 4.49 -0.16 25.54
C GLU A 301 3.91 -0.99 24.38
N ARG A 302 4.38 -0.75 23.14
CA ARG A 302 3.96 -1.50 21.95
C ARG A 302 4.61 -2.88 21.84
N LEU A 303 5.47 -3.26 22.79
CA LEU A 303 6.12 -4.57 22.89
C LEU A 303 5.61 -5.35 24.11
N PRO A 304 4.32 -5.75 24.17
CA PRO A 304 3.74 -6.42 25.32
C PRO A 304 4.39 -7.78 25.63
N PHE A 305 5.07 -8.40 24.65
CA PHE A 305 5.80 -9.66 24.80
C PHE A 305 7.32 -9.47 24.80
N GLY A 306 7.79 -8.23 24.90
CA GLY A 306 9.19 -7.84 24.85
C GLY A 306 9.83 -7.93 23.46
N ALA A 307 11.01 -7.34 23.33
CA ALA A 307 11.77 -7.35 22.08
C ALA A 307 12.30 -8.77 21.73
N PRO A 308 12.39 -9.14 20.43
CA PRO A 308 12.97 -10.40 19.97
C PRO A 308 14.51 -10.38 20.07
N LEU A 309 15.03 -10.44 21.30
CA LEU A 309 16.47 -10.38 21.57
C LEU A 309 17.17 -11.71 21.27
N THR A 310 18.36 -11.64 20.67
CA THR A 310 19.24 -12.79 20.39
C THR A 310 20.52 -12.81 21.24
N GLY A 311 20.66 -11.89 22.19
CA GLY A 311 21.82 -11.77 23.08
C GLY A 311 22.97 -10.89 22.56
N ASN A 312 22.93 -10.46 21.29
CA ASN A 312 24.00 -9.67 20.66
C ASN A 312 23.86 -8.14 20.85
N GLY A 313 22.92 -7.68 21.68
CA GLY A 313 22.67 -6.25 21.89
C GLY A 313 21.95 -5.54 20.73
N THR A 314 21.55 -6.27 19.69
CA THR A 314 20.71 -5.80 18.57
C THR A 314 19.60 -6.81 18.30
N VAL A 315 18.49 -6.35 17.75
CA VAL A 315 17.47 -7.20 17.13
C VAL A 315 17.89 -7.48 15.68
N SER A 316 18.09 -8.76 15.35
CA SER A 316 18.55 -9.19 14.02
C SER A 316 17.43 -9.29 12.98
N ASN A 317 16.17 -9.23 13.40
CA ASN A 317 15.00 -9.23 12.53
C ASN A 317 13.86 -8.41 13.15
N GLY A 318 13.49 -7.30 12.49
CA GLY A 318 12.45 -6.38 12.94
C GLY A 318 11.01 -6.86 12.71
N ASN A 319 10.77 -8.00 12.06
CA ASN A 319 9.41 -8.47 11.75
C ASN A 319 8.54 -8.58 13.01
N TYR A 320 9.05 -9.21 14.08
CA TYR A 320 8.31 -9.36 15.33
C TYR A 320 8.30 -8.11 16.22
N LEU A 321 9.03 -7.04 15.85
CA LEU A 321 8.76 -5.71 16.40
C LEU A 321 7.50 -5.13 15.75
N TRP A 322 7.44 -5.12 14.41
CA TRP A 322 6.29 -4.63 13.66
C TRP A 322 4.99 -5.34 14.04
N MET A 323 5.00 -6.67 14.09
CA MET A 323 3.80 -7.47 14.42
C MET A 323 3.25 -7.12 15.81
N GLN A 324 4.13 -6.90 16.79
CA GLN A 324 3.72 -6.45 18.12
C GLN A 324 3.19 -5.02 18.11
N TYR A 325 3.80 -4.13 17.33
CA TYR A 325 3.29 -2.76 17.17
C TYR A 325 1.87 -2.76 16.61
N PHE A 326 1.63 -3.51 15.54
CA PHE A 326 0.30 -3.62 14.93
C PHE A 326 -0.74 -4.12 15.93
N TYR A 327 -0.42 -5.17 16.68
CA TYR A 327 -1.30 -5.69 17.73
C TYR A 327 -1.58 -4.66 18.83
N SER A 328 -0.55 -3.91 19.27
CA SER A 328 -0.64 -3.00 20.39
C SER A 328 -1.39 -1.70 20.06
N TYR A 329 -1.41 -1.27 18.79
CA TYR A 329 -2.21 -0.13 18.38
C TYR A 329 -3.72 -0.39 18.39
N LEU A 330 -4.15 -1.64 18.21
CA LEU A 330 -5.58 -1.98 18.11
C LEU A 330 -6.32 -1.78 19.44
N ASN A 331 -7.48 -1.12 19.36
CA ASN A 331 -8.47 -1.12 20.44
C ASN A 331 -9.14 -2.51 20.59
N ASN A 332 -10.06 -2.66 21.56
CA ASN A 332 -10.67 -3.95 21.89
C ASN A 332 -11.47 -4.61 20.75
N THR A 333 -11.93 -3.84 19.77
CA THR A 333 -12.67 -4.33 18.59
C THR A 333 -11.88 -4.18 17.29
N GLY A 334 -10.62 -3.72 17.39
CA GLY A 334 -9.83 -3.35 16.23
C GLY A 334 -9.42 -4.54 15.37
N ARG A 335 -9.26 -4.28 14.09
CA ARG A 335 -8.80 -5.23 13.08
C ARG A 335 -7.50 -4.75 12.43
N ALA A 336 -6.56 -5.65 12.19
CA ALA A 336 -5.35 -5.33 11.42
C ALA A 336 -5.16 -6.26 10.24
N GLY A 337 -4.59 -5.75 9.15
CA GLY A 337 -4.21 -6.53 7.98
C GLY A 337 -2.88 -6.03 7.46
N PHE A 338 -1.86 -6.90 7.41
CA PHE A 338 -0.52 -6.47 7.06
C PHE A 338 0.28 -7.56 6.36
N VAL A 339 1.18 -7.15 5.48
CA VAL A 339 2.05 -8.07 4.74
C VAL A 339 3.32 -8.34 5.55
N MET A 340 3.78 -9.59 5.56
CA MET A 340 5.04 -10.02 6.16
C MET A 340 5.80 -10.97 5.23
N ALA A 341 7.11 -11.03 5.40
CA ALA A 341 7.92 -12.08 4.79
C ALA A 341 7.38 -13.47 5.17
N SER A 342 7.37 -14.42 4.22
CA SER A 342 6.87 -15.78 4.47
C SER A 342 7.58 -16.50 5.61
N SER A 343 8.84 -16.16 5.90
CA SER A 343 9.59 -16.71 7.04
C SER A 343 8.98 -16.37 8.41
N ALA A 344 8.21 -15.28 8.52
CA ALA A 344 7.65 -14.84 9.79
C ALA A 344 6.69 -15.88 10.41
N THR A 345 6.01 -16.71 9.61
CA THR A 345 5.08 -17.73 10.13
C THR A 345 5.78 -18.93 10.75
N ASP A 346 7.08 -19.13 10.48
CA ASP A 346 7.83 -20.30 10.95
C ASP A 346 9.15 -19.93 11.66
N ALA A 347 9.36 -18.64 11.93
CA ALA A 347 10.55 -18.12 12.58
C ALA A 347 10.80 -18.79 13.96
N GLY A 348 12.07 -19.07 14.28
CA GLY A 348 12.47 -19.80 15.49
C GLY A 348 12.74 -18.91 16.73
N ASN A 349 13.29 -19.51 17.79
CA ASN A 349 13.84 -18.82 18.97
C ASN A 349 12.90 -17.78 19.61
N ALA A 350 13.37 -16.54 19.82
CA ALA A 350 12.61 -15.46 20.44
C ALA A 350 11.36 -15.07 19.63
N GLU A 351 11.43 -15.16 18.31
CA GLU A 351 10.30 -14.88 17.41
C GLU A 351 9.21 -15.95 17.55
N LYS A 352 9.59 -17.23 17.67
CA LYS A 352 8.65 -18.32 17.98
C LYS A 352 7.93 -18.11 19.32
N ARG A 353 8.66 -17.67 20.35
CA ARG A 353 8.08 -17.34 21.66
C ARG A 353 7.02 -16.25 21.52
N ILE A 354 7.35 -15.14 20.87
CA ILE A 354 6.40 -14.02 20.67
C ILE A 354 5.22 -14.46 19.79
N ARG A 355 5.46 -15.26 18.73
CA ARG A 355 4.39 -15.82 17.90
C ARG A 355 3.41 -16.64 18.72
N LYS A 356 3.92 -17.51 19.60
CA LYS A 356 3.11 -18.30 20.52
C LYS A 356 2.25 -17.38 21.41
N GLU A 357 2.86 -16.39 22.06
CA GLU A 357 2.12 -15.46 22.92
C GLU A 357 1.06 -14.66 22.15
N LEU A 358 1.37 -14.20 20.92
CA LEU A 358 0.41 -13.53 20.03
C LEU A 358 -0.77 -14.45 19.67
N ILE A 359 -0.53 -15.72 19.35
CA ILE A 359 -1.58 -16.71 19.06
C ILE A 359 -2.47 -16.92 20.29
N GLU A 360 -1.86 -17.03 21.48
CA GLU A 360 -2.57 -17.25 22.75
C GLU A 360 -3.47 -16.07 23.17
N THR A 361 -3.25 -14.86 22.64
CA THR A 361 -4.22 -13.75 22.79
C THR A 361 -5.58 -14.03 22.13
N GLY A 362 -5.60 -14.98 21.20
CA GLY A 362 -6.73 -15.29 20.33
C GLY A 362 -7.03 -14.19 19.31
N ALA A 363 -6.13 -13.22 19.09
CA ALA A 363 -6.35 -12.12 18.14
C ALA A 363 -5.92 -12.45 16.71
N VAL A 364 -5.03 -13.44 16.49
CA VAL A 364 -4.72 -13.92 15.15
C VAL A 364 -5.99 -14.52 14.54
N GLU A 365 -6.45 -13.97 13.42
CA GLU A 365 -7.73 -14.31 12.80
C GLU A 365 -7.53 -15.15 11.54
N CYS A 366 -6.65 -14.70 10.64
CA CYS A 366 -6.41 -15.35 9.35
C CYS A 366 -4.96 -15.16 8.90
N ILE A 367 -4.41 -16.16 8.20
CA ILE A 367 -3.14 -16.09 7.50
C ILE A 367 -3.36 -16.50 6.04
N VAL A 368 -2.95 -15.65 5.11
CA VAL A 368 -3.04 -15.89 3.67
C VAL A 368 -1.65 -16.06 3.08
N SER A 369 -1.35 -17.23 2.51
CA SER A 369 -0.14 -17.42 1.70
C SER A 369 -0.33 -16.88 0.30
N VAL A 370 0.53 -15.96 -0.12
CA VAL A 370 0.52 -15.39 -1.47
C VAL A 370 1.77 -15.83 -2.22
N GLY A 371 1.58 -16.21 -3.48
CA GLY A 371 2.64 -16.70 -4.35
C GLY A 371 3.65 -15.61 -4.75
N ASN A 372 4.61 -16.01 -5.56
CA ASN A 372 5.61 -15.10 -6.11
C ASN A 372 4.97 -14.09 -7.09
N ASN A 373 5.75 -13.06 -7.46
CA ASN A 373 5.44 -12.10 -8.52
C ASN A 373 4.28 -11.14 -8.24
N PHE A 374 3.80 -11.03 -7.00
CA PHE A 374 2.85 -9.97 -6.63
C PHE A 374 3.55 -8.62 -6.45
N PHE A 375 4.80 -8.61 -5.96
CA PHE A 375 5.61 -7.40 -5.86
C PHE A 375 6.31 -7.06 -7.18
N TYR A 376 6.38 -5.76 -7.50
CA TYR A 376 6.95 -5.28 -8.77
C TYR A 376 8.47 -5.33 -8.84
N THR A 377 9.16 -5.19 -7.71
CA THR A 377 10.62 -5.03 -7.69
C THR A 377 11.38 -6.28 -7.25
N ARG A 378 10.68 -7.28 -6.70
CA ARG A 378 11.27 -8.54 -6.21
C ARG A 378 10.28 -9.69 -6.40
N SER A 379 10.77 -10.82 -6.90
CA SER A 379 9.99 -12.06 -6.90
C SER A 379 10.19 -12.78 -5.57
N LEU A 380 9.32 -12.48 -4.60
CA LEU A 380 9.33 -13.12 -3.28
C LEU A 380 7.88 -13.46 -2.89
N PRO A 381 7.66 -14.63 -2.26
CA PRO A 381 6.37 -14.93 -1.67
C PRO A 381 6.20 -14.11 -0.38
N CYS A 382 4.96 -13.87 0.02
CA CYS A 382 4.65 -13.22 1.28
C CYS A 382 3.44 -13.86 1.95
N HIS A 383 3.30 -13.60 3.24
CA HIS A 383 2.09 -13.92 3.98
C HIS A 383 1.37 -12.63 4.35
N VAL A 384 0.05 -12.60 4.17
CA VAL A 384 -0.79 -11.51 4.67
C VAL A 384 -1.43 -11.99 5.97
N TRP A 385 -1.19 -11.26 7.04
CA TRP A 385 -1.65 -11.57 8.38
C TRP A 385 -2.83 -10.70 8.73
N PHE A 386 -3.80 -11.30 9.42
CA PHE A 386 -4.98 -10.61 9.90
C PHE A 386 -5.14 -10.78 11.41
N TYR A 387 -5.25 -9.66 12.11
CA TYR A 387 -5.64 -9.62 13.52
C TYR A 387 -7.06 -9.11 13.66
N ASN A 388 -7.77 -9.64 14.65
CA ASN A 388 -9.08 -9.15 15.06
C ASN A 388 -9.23 -9.35 16.57
N LYS A 389 -9.20 -8.25 17.33
CA LYS A 389 -9.43 -8.29 18.79
C LYS A 389 -10.91 -8.52 19.14
N GLY A 390 -11.82 -8.19 18.22
CA GLY A 390 -13.27 -8.35 18.32
C GLY A 390 -13.83 -9.67 17.78
N LYS A 391 -13.02 -10.75 17.68
CA LYS A 391 -13.51 -12.05 17.19
C LYS A 391 -14.72 -12.54 17.97
N LYS A 392 -15.71 -13.10 17.24
CA LYS A 392 -16.86 -13.79 17.83
C LYS A 392 -16.37 -14.92 18.75
N LYS A 393 -17.13 -15.20 19.82
CA LYS A 393 -16.78 -16.20 20.83
C LYS A 393 -16.47 -17.58 20.24
N GLU A 394 -17.25 -18.01 19.24
CA GLU A 394 -17.08 -19.28 18.53
C GLU A 394 -15.78 -19.39 17.72
N ASN A 395 -15.20 -18.26 17.31
CA ASN A 395 -13.96 -18.18 16.54
C ASN A 395 -12.76 -17.78 17.38
N LYS A 396 -12.92 -17.50 18.68
CA LYS A 396 -11.86 -16.94 19.53
C LYS A 396 -10.57 -17.76 19.48
N ASN A 397 -10.70 -19.09 19.50
CA ASN A 397 -9.58 -20.04 19.47
C ASN A 397 -9.31 -20.65 18.09
N LYS A 398 -9.87 -20.06 17.02
CA LYS A 398 -9.74 -20.54 15.64
C LYS A 398 -8.94 -19.56 14.79
N ILE A 399 -8.19 -20.09 13.84
CA ILE A 399 -7.46 -19.33 12.83
C ILE A 399 -7.85 -19.87 11.45
N LEU A 400 -8.20 -18.97 10.53
CA LEU A 400 -8.45 -19.33 9.14
C LEU A 400 -7.12 -19.36 8.37
N MET A 401 -6.75 -20.52 7.85
CA MET A 401 -5.59 -20.68 6.98
C MET A 401 -6.06 -20.62 5.52
N ILE A 402 -5.47 -19.76 4.71
CA ILE A 402 -5.72 -19.67 3.26
C ILE A 402 -4.40 -19.80 2.51
N ASP A 403 -4.34 -20.72 1.55
CA ASP A 403 -3.22 -20.86 0.63
C ASP A 403 -3.61 -20.35 -0.77
N ALA A 404 -3.37 -19.06 -1.00
CA ALA A 404 -3.64 -18.40 -2.26
C ALA A 404 -2.44 -18.44 -3.22
N ARG A 405 -1.41 -19.27 -2.98
CA ARG A 405 -0.21 -19.33 -3.85
C ARG A 405 -0.53 -19.72 -5.28
N ASN A 406 -1.57 -20.52 -5.49
CA ASN A 406 -2.08 -20.94 -6.79
C ASN A 406 -3.33 -20.18 -7.23
N THR A 407 -3.73 -19.15 -6.49
CA THR A 407 -4.88 -18.28 -6.83
C THR A 407 -4.35 -16.96 -7.36
N PHE A 408 -4.20 -16.84 -8.67
CA PHE A 408 -3.77 -15.60 -9.30
C PHE A 408 -4.15 -15.57 -10.78
N ARG A 409 -4.09 -14.39 -11.36
CA ARG A 409 -4.06 -14.16 -12.80
C ARG A 409 -2.67 -13.63 -13.18
N LYS A 410 -2.12 -14.17 -14.27
CA LYS A 410 -0.87 -13.65 -14.85
C LYS A 410 -1.16 -12.35 -15.59
N VAL A 411 -0.67 -11.22 -15.08
CA VAL A 411 -0.80 -9.90 -15.72
C VAL A 411 0.30 -9.70 -16.76
N SER A 412 1.50 -10.21 -16.47
CA SER A 412 2.63 -10.25 -17.40
C SER A 412 3.47 -11.51 -17.13
N THR A 413 4.61 -11.64 -17.81
CA THR A 413 5.58 -12.71 -17.54
C THR A 413 6.18 -12.65 -16.14
N THR A 414 6.12 -11.49 -15.46
CA THR A 414 6.79 -11.23 -14.18
C THR A 414 5.86 -10.70 -13.10
N ILE A 415 4.56 -10.52 -13.39
CA ILE A 415 3.60 -9.91 -12.47
C ILE A 415 2.32 -10.74 -12.42
N ASN A 416 1.91 -11.08 -11.21
CA ASN A 416 0.65 -11.70 -10.87
C ASN A 416 -0.24 -10.72 -10.09
N ASP A 417 -1.55 -10.82 -10.27
CA ASP A 417 -2.55 -10.19 -9.41
C ASP A 417 -3.70 -11.15 -9.10
N PHE A 418 -4.63 -10.72 -8.25
CA PHE A 418 -5.93 -11.37 -8.14
C PHE A 418 -6.87 -10.75 -9.18
N SER A 419 -7.62 -11.58 -9.92
CA SER A 419 -8.78 -11.07 -10.65
C SER A 419 -9.86 -10.58 -9.66
N GLU A 420 -10.82 -9.78 -10.14
CA GLU A 420 -11.96 -9.35 -9.32
C GLU A 420 -12.71 -10.55 -8.73
N GLU A 421 -13.01 -11.58 -9.54
CA GLU A 421 -13.66 -12.81 -9.08
C GLU A 421 -12.86 -13.56 -8.00
N GLN A 422 -11.53 -13.66 -8.17
CA GLN A 422 -10.66 -14.31 -7.18
C GLN A 422 -10.62 -13.53 -5.86
N LEU A 423 -10.53 -12.21 -5.92
CA LEU A 423 -10.52 -11.35 -4.74
C LEU A 423 -11.86 -11.39 -4.00
N GLU A 424 -12.98 -11.31 -4.73
CA GLU A 424 -14.34 -11.49 -4.18
C GLU A 424 -14.46 -12.85 -3.50
N GLY A 425 -14.00 -13.92 -4.17
CA GLY A 425 -14.05 -15.27 -3.62
C GLY A 425 -13.21 -15.42 -2.35
N LEU A 426 -11.98 -14.91 -2.31
CA LEU A 426 -11.15 -14.90 -1.11
C LEU A 426 -11.82 -14.13 0.04
N THR A 427 -12.45 -12.99 -0.28
CA THR A 427 -13.20 -12.17 0.68
C THR A 427 -14.42 -12.93 1.22
N ALA A 428 -15.11 -13.66 0.35
CA ALA A 428 -16.24 -14.51 0.74
C ALA A 428 -15.82 -15.64 1.70
N ILE A 429 -14.63 -16.25 1.52
CA ILE A 429 -14.11 -17.23 2.49
C ILE A 429 -13.97 -16.60 3.88
N MET A 430 -13.43 -15.38 3.95
CA MET A 430 -13.29 -14.64 5.20
C MET A 430 -14.65 -14.29 5.84
N GLN A 431 -15.61 -13.82 5.04
CA GLN A 431 -16.97 -13.52 5.47
C GLN A 431 -17.67 -14.78 6.01
N LEU A 432 -17.57 -15.89 5.28
CA LEU A 432 -18.11 -17.18 5.70
C LEU A 432 -17.50 -17.66 7.02
N PHE A 433 -16.18 -17.55 7.19
CA PHE A 433 -15.51 -17.85 8.47
C PHE A 433 -16.05 -17.00 9.63
N ARG A 434 -16.32 -15.71 9.38
CA ARG A 434 -16.95 -14.82 10.36
C ARG A 434 -18.44 -15.08 10.56
N GLY A 435 -19.06 -15.99 9.79
CA GLY A 435 -20.49 -16.25 9.82
C GLY A 435 -21.32 -15.08 9.24
N GLU A 436 -20.74 -14.34 8.31
CA GLU A 436 -21.37 -13.27 7.54
C GLU A 436 -21.90 -13.82 6.21
N LYS A 437 -22.82 -13.10 5.58
CA LYS A 437 -23.31 -13.46 4.25
C LYS A 437 -22.32 -12.92 3.20
N PRO A 438 -21.80 -13.77 2.30
CA PRO A 438 -20.92 -13.29 1.24
C PRO A 438 -21.57 -12.27 0.32
N GLU A 439 -20.79 -11.24 -0.02
CA GLU A 439 -21.12 -10.26 -1.06
C GLU A 439 -20.37 -10.64 -2.33
N LEU A 440 -21.04 -11.39 -3.21
CA LEU A 440 -20.46 -11.88 -4.46
C LEU A 440 -21.20 -11.30 -5.66
N SER A 441 -20.47 -11.07 -6.75
CA SER A 441 -21.07 -10.82 -8.05
C SER A 441 -21.96 -12.01 -8.48
N THR A 442 -22.98 -11.72 -9.29
CA THR A 442 -23.89 -12.77 -9.78
C THR A 442 -23.11 -13.69 -10.73
N ASN A 443 -22.93 -14.95 -10.35
CA ASN A 443 -22.12 -15.97 -11.03
C ASN A 443 -20.59 -15.86 -10.85
N ASN A 444 -20.09 -15.54 -9.65
CA ASN A 444 -18.65 -15.74 -9.37
C ASN A 444 -18.27 -17.22 -9.50
N GLU A 445 -17.77 -17.62 -10.68
CA GLU A 445 -17.50 -19.02 -11.04
C GLU A 445 -16.40 -19.61 -10.16
N TRP A 446 -15.33 -18.84 -9.91
CA TRP A 446 -14.22 -19.25 -9.06
C TRP A 446 -14.68 -19.66 -7.66
N PHE A 447 -15.57 -18.87 -7.05
CA PHE A 447 -16.12 -19.18 -5.74
C PHE A 447 -17.09 -20.37 -5.79
N ASN A 448 -18.01 -20.38 -6.75
CA ASN A 448 -19.04 -21.42 -6.85
C ASN A 448 -18.45 -22.82 -7.12
N GLU A 449 -17.32 -22.90 -7.84
CA GLU A 449 -16.59 -24.15 -8.05
C GLU A 449 -16.07 -24.74 -6.74
N LYS A 450 -15.55 -23.88 -5.85
CA LYS A 450 -14.94 -24.30 -4.57
C LYS A 450 -15.97 -24.46 -3.44
N PHE A 451 -17.06 -23.70 -3.49
CA PHE A 451 -18.12 -23.69 -2.48
C PHE A 451 -19.50 -23.84 -3.14
N PRO A 452 -19.82 -25.01 -3.73
CA PRO A 452 -21.06 -25.21 -4.49
C PRO A 452 -22.33 -25.08 -3.65
N THR A 453 -22.21 -25.23 -2.33
CA THR A 453 -23.33 -25.06 -1.36
C THR A 453 -23.48 -23.62 -0.87
N GLY A 454 -22.53 -22.73 -1.23
CA GLY A 454 -22.46 -21.36 -0.72
C GLY A 454 -22.16 -21.25 0.78
N LYS A 455 -21.71 -22.34 1.42
CA LYS A 455 -21.35 -22.40 2.83
C LYS A 455 -19.86 -22.67 2.99
N TYR A 456 -19.31 -22.33 4.15
CA TYR A 456 -17.93 -22.67 4.47
C TYR A 456 -17.75 -24.19 4.55
N GLU A 457 -16.75 -24.69 3.84
CA GLU A 457 -16.22 -26.05 3.95
C GLU A 457 -14.69 -25.95 3.83
N ASP A 458 -13.95 -26.85 4.48
CA ASP A 458 -12.49 -26.90 4.26
C ASP A 458 -12.23 -27.40 2.84
N VAL A 459 -11.36 -26.70 2.11
CA VAL A 459 -11.03 -27.02 0.71
C VAL A 459 -9.54 -27.34 0.64
N GLU A 460 -9.23 -28.58 0.26
CA GLU A 460 -7.85 -29.05 0.13
C GLU A 460 -7.05 -28.13 -0.82
N GLY A 461 -5.84 -27.76 -0.39
CA GLY A 461 -4.94 -26.83 -1.08
C GLY A 461 -5.40 -25.37 -1.12
N LEU A 462 -6.53 -25.01 -0.50
CA LEU A 462 -7.04 -23.63 -0.52
C LEU A 462 -7.31 -23.07 0.88
N CYS A 463 -8.15 -23.70 1.69
CA CYS A 463 -8.49 -23.14 3.01
C CYS A 463 -8.85 -24.19 4.06
N LYS A 464 -8.50 -23.88 5.31
CA LYS A 464 -8.85 -24.70 6.48
C LYS A 464 -9.01 -23.83 7.72
N ILE A 465 -10.04 -24.09 8.52
CA ILE A 465 -10.14 -23.53 9.88
C ILE A 465 -9.38 -24.46 10.83
N VAL A 466 -8.44 -23.91 11.59
CA VAL A 466 -7.65 -24.67 12.55
C VAL A 466 -7.81 -24.11 13.96
N ASP A 467 -7.84 -24.99 14.95
CA ASP A 467 -7.86 -24.61 16.35
C ASP A 467 -6.42 -24.32 16.85
N ILE A 468 -6.29 -23.49 17.88
CA ILE A 468 -4.98 -23.17 18.49
C ILE A 468 -4.27 -24.45 18.98
N GLU A 469 -5.00 -25.46 19.43
CA GLU A 469 -4.44 -26.76 19.81
C GLU A 469 -3.78 -27.47 18.63
N GLU A 470 -4.39 -27.44 17.44
CA GLU A 470 -3.78 -27.99 16.21
C GLU A 470 -2.51 -27.19 15.85
N VAL A 471 -2.56 -25.86 15.97
CA VAL A 471 -1.38 -25.00 15.75
C VAL A 471 -0.25 -25.32 16.72
N ALA A 472 -0.56 -25.63 17.98
CA ALA A 472 0.44 -26.05 18.97
C ALA A 472 1.10 -27.39 18.62
N THR A 473 0.36 -28.34 18.02
CA THR A 473 0.97 -29.61 17.53
C THR A 473 1.92 -29.39 16.35
N GLN A 474 1.71 -28.31 15.59
CA GLN A 474 2.58 -27.85 14.49
C GLN A 474 3.67 -26.88 14.96
N ASP A 475 4.01 -26.93 16.25
CA ASP A 475 5.08 -26.14 16.86
C ASP A 475 4.86 -24.61 16.74
N TYR A 476 3.58 -24.19 16.74
CA TYR A 476 3.13 -22.83 16.52
C TYR A 476 3.52 -22.25 15.16
N SER A 477 3.81 -23.08 14.16
CA SER A 477 3.89 -22.61 12.78
C SER A 477 2.55 -22.03 12.35
N LEU A 478 2.56 -20.98 11.54
CA LEU A 478 1.35 -20.40 10.98
C LEU A 478 1.34 -20.46 9.46
N THR A 479 2.13 -21.36 8.86
CA THR A 479 2.23 -21.51 7.40
C THR A 479 1.00 -22.28 6.88
N PRO A 480 0.07 -21.65 6.13
CA PRO A 480 -1.16 -22.26 5.64
C PRO A 480 -0.98 -23.62 4.96
N GLY A 481 0.07 -23.77 4.14
CA GLY A 481 0.38 -25.01 3.42
C GLY A 481 0.59 -26.24 4.32
N ARG A 482 0.87 -26.08 5.62
CA ARG A 482 0.92 -27.21 6.58
C ARG A 482 -0.45 -27.75 6.96
N TYR A 483 -1.50 -26.96 6.76
CA TYR A 483 -2.85 -27.23 7.25
C TYR A 483 -3.81 -27.60 6.13
N VAL A 484 -3.72 -26.90 5.00
CA VAL A 484 -4.68 -27.04 3.90
C VAL A 484 -4.40 -28.25 3.01
N GLY A 485 -3.24 -28.89 3.14
CA GLY A 485 -2.80 -29.97 2.24
C GLY A 485 -2.22 -29.43 0.93
N VAL A 486 -1.87 -30.35 0.02
CA VAL A 486 -1.32 -30.01 -1.30
C VAL A 486 -2.20 -30.68 -2.33
N VAL A 487 -2.88 -29.88 -3.16
CA VAL A 487 -3.50 -30.40 -4.37
C VAL A 487 -2.35 -30.82 -5.29
N VAL A 488 -2.20 -32.12 -5.51
CA VAL A 488 -1.25 -32.65 -6.49
C VAL A 488 -1.85 -32.40 -7.87
N ASP A 489 -1.60 -31.20 -8.40
CA ASP A 489 -1.90 -30.88 -9.79
C ASP A 489 -0.66 -31.19 -10.63
N LEU A 490 -0.61 -32.38 -11.22
CA LEU A 490 0.46 -32.77 -12.12
C LEU A 490 0.23 -32.06 -13.46
N ASP A 491 0.97 -30.96 -13.69
CA ASP A 491 1.04 -30.34 -15.01
C ASP A 491 1.63 -31.33 -16.01
N MET A 492 0.77 -32.04 -16.75
CA MET A 492 1.16 -33.07 -17.72
C MET A 492 2.01 -32.51 -18.88
N ASP A 493 2.04 -31.17 -19.06
CA ASP A 493 2.82 -30.49 -20.08
C ASP A 493 4.21 -30.02 -19.57
N PHE A 494 4.46 -30.11 -18.25
CA PHE A 494 5.76 -29.77 -17.66
C PHE A 494 6.74 -30.96 -17.76
N ASP A 495 7.94 -30.71 -18.32
CA ASP A 495 9.00 -31.73 -18.38
C ASP A 495 9.70 -31.89 -17.02
N TYR A 496 9.06 -32.64 -16.12
CA TYR A 496 9.63 -32.97 -14.82
C TYR A 496 10.94 -33.74 -14.93
N GLN A 497 11.12 -34.57 -15.97
CA GLN A 497 12.36 -35.33 -16.13
C GLN A 497 13.52 -34.39 -16.45
N GLY A 498 13.33 -33.46 -17.40
CA GLY A 498 14.31 -32.43 -17.73
C GLY A 498 14.69 -31.58 -16.51
N ARG A 499 13.69 -31.07 -15.77
CA ARG A 499 13.95 -30.26 -14.57
C ARG A 499 14.65 -31.03 -13.47
N MET A 500 14.31 -32.30 -13.27
CA MET A 500 14.95 -33.14 -12.25
C MET A 500 16.41 -33.46 -12.60
N VAL A 501 16.73 -33.62 -13.89
CA VAL A 501 18.11 -33.75 -14.36
C VAL A 501 18.90 -32.46 -14.13
N GLU A 502 18.33 -31.29 -14.41
CA GLU A 502 18.96 -30.00 -14.10
C GLU A 502 19.26 -29.86 -12.60
N ILE A 503 18.27 -30.13 -11.73
CA ILE A 503 18.45 -30.05 -10.27
C ILE A 503 19.52 -31.03 -9.79
N HIS A 504 19.56 -32.26 -10.32
CA HIS A 504 20.61 -33.21 -9.97
C HIS A 504 22.00 -32.73 -10.39
N ASN A 505 22.12 -32.10 -11.56
CA ASN A 505 23.39 -31.52 -12.02
C ASN A 505 23.82 -30.34 -11.14
N GLU A 506 22.90 -29.42 -10.81
CA GLU A 506 23.17 -28.31 -9.88
C GLU A 506 23.62 -28.83 -8.50
N LEU A 507 22.93 -29.85 -7.96
CA LEU A 507 23.29 -30.47 -6.68
C LEU A 507 24.67 -31.13 -6.74
N ALA A 508 25.01 -31.80 -7.85
CA ALA A 508 26.32 -32.41 -8.03
C ALA A 508 27.43 -31.36 -8.03
N ILE A 509 27.23 -30.24 -8.74
CA ILE A 509 28.18 -29.11 -8.77
C ILE A 509 28.36 -28.53 -7.36
N LEU A 510 27.25 -28.28 -6.65
CA LEU A 510 27.29 -27.76 -5.27
C LEU A 510 28.02 -28.72 -4.32
N ASN A 511 27.84 -30.04 -4.49
CA ASN A 511 28.56 -31.04 -3.71
C ASN A 511 30.05 -31.07 -4.03
N GLU A 512 30.44 -30.95 -5.29
CA GLU A 512 31.86 -30.84 -5.67
C GLU A 512 32.50 -29.59 -5.06
N GLU A 513 31.80 -28.46 -5.11
CA GLU A 513 32.27 -27.20 -4.54
C GLU A 513 32.40 -27.28 -3.01
N ALA A 514 31.38 -27.85 -2.34
CA ALA A 514 31.42 -28.12 -0.90
C ALA A 514 32.60 -29.03 -0.51
N ASN A 515 32.83 -30.10 -1.27
CA ASN A 515 33.96 -31.00 -1.04
C ASN A 515 35.31 -30.31 -1.25
N ARG A 516 35.42 -29.44 -2.28
CA ARG A 516 36.64 -28.66 -2.52
C ARG A 516 36.91 -27.70 -1.38
N LEU A 517 35.90 -26.98 -0.90
CA LEU A 517 36.01 -26.09 0.26
C LEU A 517 36.40 -26.87 1.52
N MET A 518 35.83 -28.07 1.73
CA MET A 518 36.18 -28.94 2.84
C MET A 518 37.65 -29.38 2.80
N GLN A 519 38.17 -29.76 1.62
CA GLN A 519 39.59 -30.09 1.44
C GLN A 519 40.50 -28.88 1.64
N GLN A 520 40.09 -27.69 1.20
CA GLN A 520 40.81 -26.45 1.48
C GLN A 520 40.90 -26.19 2.99
N ILE A 521 39.81 -26.34 3.73
CA ILE A 521 39.81 -26.20 5.20
C ILE A 521 40.74 -27.23 5.85
N GLN A 522 40.70 -28.49 5.41
CA GLN A 522 41.54 -29.56 5.94
C GLN A 522 43.03 -29.42 5.59
N SER A 523 43.35 -28.71 4.49
CA SER A 523 44.73 -28.51 4.05
C SER A 523 45.42 -27.29 4.66
N VAL A 524 44.67 -26.42 5.34
CA VAL A 524 45.27 -25.37 6.18
C VAL A 524 45.81 -26.02 7.46
N GLN A 525 47.12 -26.28 7.48
CA GLN A 525 47.83 -26.55 8.73
C GLN A 525 48.00 -25.23 9.48
N LEU A 526 47.41 -25.15 10.68
CA LEU A 526 47.58 -24.04 11.63
C LEU A 526 49.02 -23.94 12.15
#